data_AF-A0A161UMN2-F1
#
_entry.id   AF-A0A161UMN2-F1
#
_cell.length_a   1.000
_cell.length_b   1.000
_cell.length_c   1.000
_cell.angle_alpha   90.00
_cell.angle_beta   90.00
_cell.angle_gamma   90.00
#
_symmetry.space_group_name_H-M   'P 1'
#
loop_
_entity.id
_entity.type
_entity.pdbx_description
1 polymer ?
#
loop_
_entity_poly.entity_id
_entity_poly.type
_entity_poly.pdbx_seq_one_letter_code
_entity_poly.pdbx_strand_id
1 'polypeptide(L)'
;MSGGNAPVERDREPRTSMSARVRTIAIAVAVGVVYGTVATVGHRHAWQIGDVSIPWGLVAGLVGVAALLIGIRMVAGGRVAAIGASVGVVAAVALLSLPGPGGSVLVASGIVGTIWSVAPALIAVLVVAWPSLPSRGAAVAHPRATHA
;
A
#
# COMPACT_ATOMS: atom_id res chain seq x y z
N MET A 1 -15.19 -38.25 -48.58
CA MET A 1 -14.12 -37.54 -47.84
C MET A 1 -14.77 -36.43 -47.03
N SER A 2 -15.11 -36.70 -45.76
CA SER A 2 -15.81 -35.77 -44.87
C SER A 2 -14.79 -35.03 -44.02
N GLY A 3 -14.51 -33.78 -44.35
CA GLY A 3 -13.67 -32.88 -43.56
C GLY A 3 -14.47 -32.39 -42.35
N GLY A 4 -14.30 -33.06 -41.22
CA GLY A 4 -14.85 -32.61 -39.94
C GLY A 4 -14.14 -31.33 -39.51
N ASN A 5 -14.84 -30.20 -39.61
CA ASN A 5 -14.44 -28.95 -38.96
C ASN A 5 -14.52 -29.17 -37.45
N ALA A 6 -13.37 -29.41 -36.82
CA ALA A 6 -13.29 -29.38 -35.36
C ALA A 6 -13.77 -28.02 -34.85
N PRO A 7 -14.60 -27.97 -33.79
CA PRO A 7 -14.92 -26.72 -33.15
C PRO A 7 -13.62 -26.12 -32.62
N VAL A 8 -13.33 -24.88 -33.05
CA VAL A 8 -12.25 -24.07 -32.48
C VAL A 8 -12.59 -23.84 -31.01
N GLU A 9 -12.06 -24.70 -30.15
CA GLU A 9 -12.06 -24.49 -28.71
C GLU A 9 -11.24 -23.23 -28.47
N ARG A 10 -11.94 -22.09 -28.37
CA ARG A 10 -11.32 -20.83 -27.98
C ARG A 10 -10.77 -21.03 -26.59
N ASP A 11 -9.45 -21.26 -26.54
CA ASP A 11 -8.63 -21.28 -25.35
C ASP A 11 -9.13 -20.22 -24.38
N ARG A 12 -9.78 -20.68 -23.31
CA ARG A 12 -10.16 -19.81 -22.21
C ARG A 12 -8.85 -19.34 -21.60
N GLU A 13 -8.44 -18.13 -21.94
CA GLU A 13 -7.31 -17.47 -21.31
C GLU A 13 -7.41 -17.64 -19.78
N PRO A 14 -6.31 -18.03 -19.10
CA PRO A 14 -6.33 -18.32 -17.67
C PRO A 14 -6.78 -17.09 -16.86
N ARG A 15 -8.06 -17.07 -16.49
CA ARG A 15 -8.74 -16.09 -15.60
C ARG A 15 -8.16 -16.02 -14.18
N THR A 16 -7.05 -16.68 -13.90
CA THR A 16 -6.43 -16.85 -12.58
C THR A 16 -5.41 -15.76 -12.24
N SER A 17 -4.84 -15.05 -13.22
CA SER A 17 -3.80 -14.01 -12.97
C SER A 17 -4.38 -12.62 -12.64
N MET A 18 -5.33 -12.13 -13.44
CA MET A 18 -5.90 -10.78 -13.27
C MET A 18 -6.74 -10.67 -12.01
N SER A 19 -7.60 -11.67 -11.76
CA SER A 19 -8.47 -11.73 -10.58
C SER A 19 -7.67 -11.79 -9.28
N ALA A 20 -6.59 -12.57 -9.26
CA ALA A 20 -5.68 -12.64 -8.13
C ALA A 20 -5.00 -11.29 -7.85
N ARG A 21 -4.51 -10.61 -8.89
CA ARG A 21 -3.89 -9.27 -8.74
C ARG A 21 -4.87 -8.24 -8.20
N VAL A 22 -6.07 -8.17 -8.77
CA VAL A 22 -7.11 -7.24 -8.32
C VAL A 22 -7.46 -7.50 -6.86
N ARG A 23 -7.62 -8.77 -6.46
CA ARG A 23 -7.88 -9.13 -5.07
C ARG A 23 -6.75 -8.69 -4.13
N THR A 24 -5.50 -8.94 -4.51
CA THR A 24 -4.34 -8.51 -3.72
C THR A 24 -4.30 -6.98 -3.55
N ILE A 25 -4.58 -6.23 -4.61
CA ILE A 25 -4.66 -4.76 -4.54
C ILE A 25 -5.79 -4.32 -3.62
N ALA A 26 -6.99 -4.89 -3.79
CA ALA A 26 -8.15 -4.55 -2.98
C ALA A 26 -7.91 -4.79 -1.48
N ILE A 27 -7.31 -5.94 -1.13
CA ILE A 27 -6.92 -6.24 0.25
C ILE A 27 -5.89 -5.23 0.74
N ALA A 28 -4.86 -4.93 -0.05
CA ALA A 28 -3.83 -3.97 0.34
C ALA A 28 -4.41 -2.57 0.60
N VAL A 29 -5.30 -2.09 -0.28
CA VAL A 29 -6.04 -0.83 -0.07
C VAL A 29 -6.85 -0.88 1.23
N ALA A 30 -7.62 -1.95 1.45
CA ALA A 30 -8.45 -2.09 2.64
C ALA A 30 -7.61 -2.08 3.93
N VAL A 31 -6.49 -2.81 3.95
CA VAL A 31 -5.54 -2.79 5.08
C VAL A 31 -4.98 -1.39 5.30
N GLY A 32 -4.61 -0.69 4.23
CA GLY A 32 -4.16 0.70 4.30
C GLY A 32 -5.20 1.64 4.89
N VAL A 33 -6.48 1.51 4.48
CA VAL A 33 -7.58 2.31 5.02
C VAL A 33 -7.82 2.04 6.50
N VAL A 34 -7.86 0.77 6.91
CA VAL A 34 -8.07 0.37 8.30
C VAL A 34 -6.94 0.93 9.17
N TYR A 35 -5.69 0.70 8.77
CA TYR A 35 -4.54 1.19 9.51
C TYR A 35 -4.51 2.72 9.56
N GLY A 36 -4.71 3.40 8.42
CA GLY A 36 -4.74 4.86 8.33
C GLY A 36 -5.79 5.48 9.24
N THR A 37 -6.97 4.86 9.33
CA THR A 37 -8.04 5.27 10.25
C THR A 37 -7.61 5.12 11.71
N VAL A 38 -7.12 3.93 12.10
CA VAL A 38 -6.70 3.65 13.48
C VAL A 38 -5.56 4.57 13.90
N ALA A 39 -4.55 4.74 13.05
CA ALA A 39 -3.41 5.59 13.32
C ALA A 39 -3.81 7.08 13.41
N THR A 40 -4.80 7.52 12.63
CA THR A 40 -5.34 8.88 12.74
C THR A 40 -6.09 9.10 14.06
N VAL A 41 -6.71 8.09 14.66
CA VAL A 41 -7.24 8.21 16.01
C VAL A 41 -6.09 8.23 17.04
N GLY A 42 -5.13 7.33 16.88
CA GLY A 42 -4.04 7.13 17.83
C GLY A 42 -2.96 8.21 17.85
N HIS A 43 -2.77 8.99 16.78
CA HIS A 43 -1.66 9.95 16.68
C HIS A 43 -1.66 11.04 17.75
N ARG A 44 -2.82 11.25 18.40
CA ARG A 44 -3.01 12.23 19.47
C ARG A 44 -2.58 11.74 20.84
N HIS A 45 -2.27 10.45 20.99
CA HIS A 45 -1.81 9.95 22.27
C HIS A 45 -0.46 10.55 22.63
N ALA A 46 -0.44 11.18 23.79
CA ALA A 46 0.75 11.74 24.39
C ALA A 46 0.86 11.31 25.85
N TRP A 47 2.09 11.07 26.30
CA TRP A 47 2.38 10.92 27.72
C TRP A 47 2.71 12.29 28.30
N GLN A 48 2.14 12.59 29.46
CA GLN A 48 2.46 13.77 30.25
C GLN A 48 3.47 13.36 31.32
N ILE A 49 4.66 13.96 31.28
CA ILE A 49 5.72 13.75 32.26
C ILE A 49 6.10 15.13 32.80
N GLY A 50 5.53 15.49 33.96
CA GLY A 50 5.59 16.86 34.46
C GLY A 50 4.93 17.83 33.49
N ASP A 51 5.66 18.86 33.07
CA ASP A 51 5.20 19.87 32.09
C ASP A 51 5.48 19.49 30.63
N VAL A 52 6.14 18.34 30.38
CA VAL A 52 6.53 17.91 29.03
C VAL A 52 5.53 16.90 28.48
N SER A 53 4.99 17.21 27.30
CA SER A 53 4.11 16.33 26.53
C SER A 53 4.89 15.58 25.45
N ILE A 54 4.93 14.25 25.53
CA ILE A 54 5.62 13.39 24.56
C ILE A 54 4.58 12.70 23.66
N PRO A 55 4.44 13.08 22.37
CA PRO A 55 3.43 12.55 21.46
C PRO A 55 3.83 11.18 20.90
N TRP A 56 3.87 10.16 21.75
CA TRP A 56 4.29 8.81 21.36
C TRP A 56 3.38 8.20 20.28
N GLY A 57 2.08 8.57 20.26
CA GLY A 57 1.13 8.11 19.26
C GLY A 57 1.51 8.53 17.85
N LEU A 58 2.07 9.72 17.68
CA LEU A 58 2.59 10.19 16.40
C LEU A 58 3.75 9.30 15.92
N VAL A 59 4.72 9.06 16.80
CA VAL A 59 5.90 8.23 16.47
C VAL A 59 5.47 6.81 16.12
N ALA A 60 4.63 6.19 16.95
CA ALA A 60 4.10 4.85 16.73
C ALA A 60 3.29 4.76 15.43
N GLY A 61 2.49 5.77 15.13
CA GLY A 61 1.74 5.86 13.87
C GLY A 61 2.66 5.91 12.65
N LEU A 62 3.70 6.75 12.67
CA LEU A 62 4.62 6.88 11.53
C LEU A 62 5.46 5.61 11.33
N VAL A 63 5.95 5.03 12.42
CA VAL A 63 6.68 3.76 12.40
C VAL A 63 5.78 2.66 11.84
N GLY A 64 4.52 2.59 12.25
CA GLY A 64 3.61 1.57 11.74
C GLY A 64 3.16 1.81 10.30
N VAL A 65 3.01 3.05 9.81
CA VAL A 65 2.81 3.32 8.36
C VAL A 65 4.01 2.77 7.58
N ALA A 66 5.23 3.10 8.00
CA ALA A 66 6.44 2.61 7.35
C ALA A 66 6.50 1.07 7.36
N ALA A 67 6.29 0.46 8.53
CA ALA A 67 6.30 -0.99 8.69
C ALA A 67 5.22 -1.68 7.84
N LEU A 68 4.02 -1.12 7.77
CA LEU A 68 2.93 -1.65 6.96
C LEU A 68 3.29 -1.68 5.47
N LEU A 69 3.74 -0.54 4.93
CA LEU A 69 4.05 -0.43 3.50
C LEU A 69 5.24 -1.30 3.11
N ILE A 70 6.27 -1.35 3.97
CA ILE A 70 7.42 -2.25 3.77
C ILE A 70 6.96 -3.71 3.86
N GLY A 71 6.14 -4.08 4.84
CA GLY A 71 5.62 -5.43 5.02
C GLY A 71 4.79 -5.89 3.82
N ILE A 72 3.86 -5.06 3.33
CA ILE A 72 3.08 -5.36 2.12
C ILE A 72 3.99 -5.50 0.90
N ARG A 73 5.03 -4.66 0.78
CA ARG A 73 6.00 -4.75 -0.31
C ARG A 73 6.78 -6.07 -0.27
N MET A 74 7.15 -6.55 0.92
CA MET A 74 7.84 -7.84 1.11
C MET A 74 6.92 -9.02 0.80
N VAL A 75 5.69 -9.02 1.33
CA VAL A 75 4.75 -10.15 1.19
C VAL A 75 4.20 -10.27 -0.24
N ALA A 76 3.85 -9.15 -0.87
CA ALA A 76 3.26 -9.15 -2.21
C ALA A 76 4.29 -9.19 -3.35
N GLY A 77 5.59 -9.15 -3.02
CA GLY A 77 6.68 -9.29 -3.99
C GLY A 77 6.78 -8.16 -5.04
N GLY A 78 6.20 -6.98 -4.80
CA GLY A 78 6.23 -5.90 -5.77
C GLY A 78 5.55 -4.59 -5.35
N ARG A 79 5.73 -3.55 -6.17
CA ARG A 79 5.28 -2.17 -5.87
C ARG A 79 3.76 -1.96 -5.93
N VAL A 80 3.02 -2.80 -6.67
CA VAL A 80 1.60 -2.54 -6.98
C VAL A 80 0.69 -2.66 -5.75
N ALA A 81 0.89 -3.69 -4.91
CA ALA A 81 0.15 -3.82 -3.66
C ALA A 81 0.53 -2.73 -2.66
N ALA A 82 1.82 -2.35 -2.59
CA ALA A 82 2.28 -1.25 -1.74
C ALA A 82 1.68 0.10 -2.15
N ILE A 83 1.54 0.36 -3.47
CA ILE A 83 0.81 1.52 -3.99
C ILE A 83 -0.63 1.50 -3.50
N GLY A 84 -1.34 0.37 -3.64
CA GLY A 84 -2.72 0.23 -3.14
C GLY A 84 -2.84 0.55 -1.66
N ALA A 85 -1.99 -0.03 -0.82
CA ALA A 85 -1.97 0.26 0.61
C ALA A 85 -1.66 1.72 0.92
N SER A 86 -0.68 2.32 0.23
CA SER A 86 -0.34 3.73 0.42
C SER A 86 -1.49 4.66 0.06
N VAL A 87 -2.22 4.36 -1.03
CA VAL A 87 -3.43 5.10 -1.41
C VAL A 87 -4.48 4.96 -0.32
N GLY A 88 -4.69 3.76 0.23
CA GLY A 88 -5.63 3.55 1.34
C GLY A 88 -5.29 4.36 2.59
N VAL A 89 -4.01 4.37 3.00
CA VAL A 89 -3.53 5.16 4.15
C VAL A 89 -3.72 6.65 3.90
N VAL A 90 -3.23 7.17 2.76
CA VAL A 90 -3.29 8.60 2.45
C VAL A 90 -4.72 9.07 2.28
N ALA A 91 -5.58 8.28 1.63
CA ALA A 91 -7.00 8.59 1.52
C ALA A 91 -7.68 8.64 2.89
N ALA A 92 -7.46 7.65 3.76
CA ALA A 92 -8.03 7.67 5.11
C ALA A 92 -7.60 8.92 5.90
N VAL A 93 -6.29 9.23 5.89
CA VAL A 93 -5.76 10.43 6.56
C VAL A 93 -6.38 11.71 5.98
N ALA A 94 -6.43 11.84 4.65
CA ALA A 94 -6.97 13.01 3.98
C ALA A 94 -8.46 13.21 4.27
N LEU A 95 -9.28 12.17 4.10
CA LEU A 95 -10.73 12.24 4.36
C LEU A 95 -11.02 12.58 5.83
N LEU A 96 -10.25 12.02 6.77
CA LEU A 96 -10.41 12.31 8.19
C LEU A 96 -9.83 13.67 8.61
N SER A 97 -9.02 14.28 7.74
CA SER A 97 -8.47 15.63 7.95
C SER A 97 -9.38 16.74 7.40
N LEU A 98 -10.39 16.40 6.59
CA LEU A 98 -11.35 17.39 6.10
C LEU A 98 -12.20 17.97 7.25
N PRO A 99 -12.62 19.25 7.14
CA PRO A 99 -13.58 19.82 8.09
C PRO A 99 -14.89 19.02 8.09
N GLY A 100 -15.33 18.56 9.27
CA GLY A 100 -16.62 17.88 9.41
C GLY A 100 -17.80 18.85 9.35
N PRO A 101 -19.06 18.36 9.25
CA PRO A 101 -20.30 19.16 9.12
C PRO A 101 -20.61 20.13 10.28
N GLY A 102 -19.73 20.26 11.28
CA GLY A 102 -19.84 21.21 12.39
C GLY A 102 -18.71 22.24 12.46
N GLY A 103 -17.92 22.40 11.39
CA GLY A 103 -16.77 23.34 11.36
C GLY A 103 -15.57 22.92 12.23
N SER A 104 -15.73 21.89 13.05
CA SER A 104 -14.67 21.29 13.85
C SER A 104 -13.87 20.34 12.98
N VAL A 105 -12.68 20.78 12.57
CA VAL A 105 -11.74 19.95 11.84
C VAL A 105 -11.16 18.93 12.82
N LEU A 106 -11.39 17.63 12.59
CA LEU A 106 -10.76 16.55 13.37
C LEU A 106 -9.24 16.56 13.24
N VAL A 107 -8.66 17.38 12.37
CA VAL A 107 -7.25 17.77 12.31
C VAL A 107 -7.13 19.30 12.26
N ALA A 108 -7.50 20.00 13.35
CA ALA A 108 -7.05 21.39 13.55
C ALA A 108 -6.82 21.70 15.03
N SER A 109 -5.53 21.76 15.39
CA SER A 109 -4.88 22.73 16.30
C SER A 109 -3.54 22.15 16.81
N GLY A 110 -2.42 22.54 16.19
CA GLY A 110 -1.07 22.26 16.70
C GLY A 110 -0.12 21.48 15.78
N ILE A 111 1.18 21.60 16.04
CA ILE A 111 2.29 21.06 15.23
C ILE A 111 2.17 19.54 14.98
N VAL A 112 1.67 18.77 15.96
CA VAL A 112 1.55 17.30 15.89
C VAL A 112 0.57 16.87 14.79
N GLY A 113 -0.57 17.55 14.67
CA GLY A 113 -1.55 17.27 13.62
C GLY A 113 -0.99 17.58 12.24
N THR A 114 -0.30 18.72 12.08
CA THR A 114 0.33 19.09 10.81
C THR A 114 1.38 18.09 10.36
N ILE A 115 2.23 17.61 11.28
CA ILE A 115 3.22 16.57 10.97
C ILE A 115 2.51 15.29 10.52
N TRP A 116 1.45 14.87 11.20
CA TRP A 116 0.68 13.68 10.84
C TRP A 116 -0.01 13.79 9.46
N SER A 117 -0.45 14.97 9.04
CA SER A 117 -1.10 15.12 7.73
C SER A 117 -0.13 14.93 6.55
N VAL A 118 1.16 15.26 6.73
CA VAL A 118 2.14 15.28 5.64
C VAL A 118 3.04 14.04 5.67
N ALA A 119 3.48 13.61 6.85
CA ALA A 119 4.49 12.55 6.98
C ALA A 119 4.08 11.17 6.41
N PRO A 120 2.84 10.68 6.56
CA PRO A 120 2.41 9.42 5.95
C PRO A 120 2.50 9.44 4.41
N ALA A 121 2.19 10.59 3.79
CA ALA A 121 2.32 10.75 2.35
C ALA A 121 3.79 10.74 1.91
N LEU A 122 4.69 11.38 2.67
CA LEU A 122 6.13 11.34 2.40
C LEU A 122 6.68 9.92 2.54
N ILE A 123 6.31 9.19 3.59
CA ILE A 123 6.69 7.78 3.78
C ILE A 123 6.18 6.93 2.60
N ALA A 124 4.94 7.12 2.19
CA ALA A 124 4.38 6.45 1.02
C ALA A 124 5.21 6.69 -0.25
N VAL A 125 5.54 7.96 -0.55
CA VAL A 125 6.37 8.30 -1.71
C VAL A 125 7.74 7.62 -1.62
N LEU A 126 8.42 7.69 -0.48
CA LEU A 126 9.73 7.05 -0.30
C LEU A 126 9.68 5.53 -0.50
N VAL A 127 8.68 4.86 0.10
CA VAL A 127 8.54 3.40 -0.01
C VAL A 127 8.15 2.98 -1.42
N VAL A 128 7.30 3.73 -2.12
CA VAL A 128 6.90 3.43 -3.50
C VAL A 128 8.03 3.70 -4.48
N ALA A 129 8.75 4.81 -4.32
CA ALA A 129 9.87 5.21 -5.17
C ALA A 129 11.09 4.30 -5.02
N TRP A 130 11.19 3.52 -3.94
CA TRP A 130 12.28 2.57 -3.75
C TRP A 130 12.36 1.58 -4.94
N PRO A 131 13.53 1.37 -5.56
CA PRO A 131 13.68 0.53 -6.75
C PRO A 131 13.41 -0.95 -6.45
N SER A 132 12.79 -1.64 -7.41
CA SER A 132 12.57 -3.10 -7.32
C SER A 132 13.82 -3.80 -7.85
N LEU A 133 14.49 -4.60 -7.03
CA LEU A 133 15.64 -5.38 -7.48
C LEU A 133 15.18 -6.39 -8.54
N PRO A 134 15.85 -6.49 -9.71
CA PRO A 134 15.45 -7.43 -10.76
C PRO A 134 15.43 -8.87 -10.24
N SER A 135 14.31 -9.57 -10.45
CA SER A 135 14.20 -11.00 -10.17
C SER A 135 15.22 -11.76 -11.01
N ARG A 136 16.18 -12.45 -10.38
CA ARG A 136 17.29 -13.19 -11.02
C ARG A 136 16.87 -14.38 -11.91
N GLY A 137 15.61 -14.48 -12.33
CA GLY A 137 15.07 -15.62 -13.09
C GLY A 137 15.24 -15.56 -14.62
N ALA A 138 15.64 -14.43 -15.19
CA ALA A 138 15.69 -14.26 -16.65
C ALA A 138 17.05 -14.62 -17.28
N ALA A 139 18.09 -14.90 -16.48
CA ALA A 139 19.46 -15.06 -16.96
C ALA A 139 19.87 -16.50 -17.33
N VAL A 140 18.94 -17.46 -17.30
CA VAL A 140 19.20 -18.84 -17.75
C VAL A 140 18.34 -19.16 -18.97
N ALA A 141 18.47 -18.37 -20.03
CA ALA A 141 18.08 -18.80 -21.37
C ALA A 141 19.27 -19.58 -21.95
N HIS A 142 19.12 -20.91 -21.95
CA HIS A 142 20.09 -21.90 -22.41
C HIS A 142 20.55 -21.60 -23.85
N PRO A 143 21.87 -21.59 -24.15
CA PRO A 143 22.37 -21.45 -25.51
C PRO A 143 21.76 -22.52 -26.42
N ARG A 144 21.18 -22.12 -27.56
CA ARG A 144 20.81 -23.06 -28.62
C ARG A 144 22.09 -23.77 -29.09
N ALA A 145 22.21 -25.07 -28.78
CA ALA A 145 23.08 -25.95 -29.53
C ALA A 145 22.35 -26.31 -30.83
N THR A 146 22.60 -25.50 -31.85
CA THR A 146 22.39 -25.87 -33.25
C THR A 146 23.39 -26.96 -33.61
N HIS A 147 22.92 -28.18 -33.80
CA HIS A 147 23.56 -29.23 -34.60
C HIS A 147 22.43 -29.77 -35.51
N ALA A 148 22.36 -29.37 -36.79
CA ALA A 148 23.21 -29.78 -37.92
C ALA A 148 23.06 -31.28 -38.19
#